data_AF-A0AA43CA17-F1
#
_entry.id   AF-A0AA43CA17-F1
#
_cell.length_a   1.000
_cell.length_b   1.000
_cell.length_c   1.000
_cell.angle_alpha   90.00
_cell.angle_beta   90.00
_cell.angle_gamma   90.00
#
_symmetry.space_group_name_H-M   'P 1'
#
loop_
_entity.id
_entity.type
_entity.pdbx_description
1 polymer ?
#
loop_
_entity_poly.entity_id
_entity_poly.type
_entity_poly.pdbx_seq_one_letter_code
_entity_poly.pdbx_strand_id
1 'polypeptide(L)'
;MKKWCLLASLFMLASLVITAPVVSAESFRAFRQKNGLQAYTPPEWFLRGHFIACEKNPGYVFGPVQDFVGALGGTTTWLIEDMEIERFEAASAKGKKIEYSLFLETVSPDRTEYWIFVVLPYENAASWYDAKRAYHGRKAEEYYGKTRKELEHALSQGLHINAELRFWIVNGETSLEAPEDVIMSRYKFQPVFNLGTGRRQGPAAKTE
;
A
#
# COMPACT_ATOMS: atom_id res chain seq x y z
N MET A 1 -16.58 62.99 -10.87
CA MET A 1 -16.98 61.56 -10.79
C MET A 1 -16.06 60.64 -11.61
N LYS A 2 -14.73 60.64 -11.40
CA LYS A 2 -13.81 59.79 -12.21
C LYS A 2 -12.57 59.26 -11.47
N LYS A 3 -12.49 59.39 -10.14
CA LYS A 3 -11.33 58.92 -9.35
C LYS A 3 -11.66 57.92 -8.25
N TRP A 4 -12.94 57.57 -8.07
CA TRP A 4 -13.39 56.62 -7.04
C TRP A 4 -13.79 55.24 -7.59
N CYS A 5 -13.81 55.05 -8.92
CA CYS A 5 -14.12 53.75 -9.54
C CYS A 5 -12.88 52.86 -9.75
N LEU A 6 -11.67 53.40 -9.64
CA LEU A 6 -10.44 52.63 -9.85
C LEU A 6 -9.98 51.86 -8.60
N LEU A 7 -10.39 52.28 -7.39
CA LEU A 7 -10.08 51.56 -6.15
C LEU A 7 -11.01 50.35 -5.91
N ALA A 8 -12.23 50.38 -6.44
CA ALA A 8 -13.15 49.23 -6.35
C ALA A 8 -12.78 48.10 -7.33
N SER A 9 -12.05 48.43 -8.41
CA SER A 9 -11.69 47.45 -9.45
C SER A 9 -10.42 46.66 -9.11
N LEU A 10 -9.58 47.15 -8.19
CA LEU A 10 -8.35 46.46 -7.77
C LEU A 10 -8.59 45.42 -6.65
N PHE A 11 -9.71 45.51 -5.93
CA PHE A 11 -10.06 44.56 -4.86
C PHE A 11 -10.82 43.31 -5.36
N MET A 12 -11.43 43.38 -6.54
CA MET A 12 -12.11 42.23 -7.16
C MET A 12 -11.17 41.29 -7.94
N LEU A 13 -9.90 41.66 -8.11
CA LEU A 13 -8.88 40.75 -8.67
C LEU A 13 -8.06 40.01 -7.60
N ALA A 14 -8.16 40.41 -6.33
CA ALA A 14 -7.43 39.79 -5.22
C ALA A 14 -8.24 38.68 -4.51
N SER A 15 -9.49 38.45 -4.89
CA SER A 15 -10.33 37.35 -4.41
C SER A 15 -10.20 36.07 -5.23
N LEU A 16 -9.28 36.01 -6.21
CA LEU A 16 -8.76 34.75 -6.73
C LEU A 16 -7.71 34.18 -5.77
N VAL A 17 -8.04 34.12 -4.48
CA VAL A 17 -7.31 33.33 -3.50
C VAL A 17 -7.67 31.88 -3.77
N ILE A 18 -6.82 31.23 -4.56
CA ILE A 18 -6.47 29.80 -4.50
C ILE A 18 -7.40 29.00 -3.56
N THR A 19 -8.59 28.63 -4.03
CA THR A 19 -9.46 27.67 -3.35
C THR A 19 -9.00 26.26 -3.68
N ALA A 20 -7.82 25.86 -3.19
CA ALA A 20 -7.38 24.47 -3.04
C ALA A 20 -5.99 24.49 -2.36
N PRO A 21 -5.92 24.17 -1.04
CA PRO A 21 -5.70 22.76 -0.65
C PRO A 21 -6.45 22.33 0.64
N VAL A 22 -7.33 23.19 1.20
CA VAL A 22 -7.94 22.95 2.52
C VAL A 22 -8.83 21.70 2.54
N VAL A 23 -9.56 21.42 1.47
CA VAL A 23 -10.48 20.28 1.38
C VAL A 23 -9.75 18.94 1.46
N SER A 24 -8.60 18.79 0.80
CA SER A 24 -7.79 17.56 0.86
C SER A 24 -7.12 17.40 2.24
N ALA A 25 -6.67 18.52 2.84
CA ALA A 25 -6.01 18.47 4.14
C ALA A 25 -6.95 18.09 5.29
N GLU A 26 -8.20 18.56 5.23
CA GLU A 26 -9.24 18.24 6.21
C GLU A 26 -9.76 16.81 6.03
N SER A 27 -9.84 16.32 4.78
CA SER A 27 -10.31 14.96 4.48
C SER A 27 -9.38 13.85 4.98
N PHE A 28 -8.05 14.02 4.88
CA PHE A 28 -7.12 12.98 5.35
C PHE A 28 -7.04 12.90 6.87
N ARG A 29 -7.09 14.05 7.58
CA ARG A 29 -7.13 14.06 9.05
C ARG A 29 -8.38 13.40 9.58
N ALA A 30 -9.53 13.69 8.96
CA ALA A 30 -10.80 13.04 9.29
C ALA A 30 -10.74 11.52 9.04
N PHE A 31 -10.14 11.07 7.94
CA PHE A 31 -9.95 9.65 7.67
C PHE A 31 -9.07 8.97 8.72
N ARG A 32 -7.94 9.57 9.08
CA ARG A 32 -7.07 9.04 10.14
C ARG A 32 -7.80 8.92 11.48
N GLN A 33 -8.49 9.98 11.90
CA GLN A 33 -9.23 10.00 13.17
C GLN A 33 -10.36 8.96 13.20
N LYS A 34 -11.14 8.87 12.11
CA LYS A 34 -12.26 7.93 11.99
C LYS A 34 -11.80 6.47 12.12
N ASN A 35 -10.61 6.15 11.63
CA ASN A 35 -10.07 4.79 11.59
C ASN A 35 -9.00 4.53 12.67
N GLY A 36 -8.84 5.42 13.66
CA GLY A 36 -7.84 5.22 14.73
C GLY A 36 -6.40 5.14 14.23
N LEU A 37 -6.07 5.79 13.11
CA LEU A 37 -4.75 5.68 12.47
C LEU A 37 -3.74 6.62 13.12
N GLN A 38 -2.61 6.06 13.54
CA GLN A 38 -1.47 6.80 14.09
C GLN A 38 -0.20 6.53 13.30
N ALA A 39 0.74 7.49 13.36
CA ALA A 39 2.04 7.37 12.72
C ALA A 39 2.80 6.15 13.26
N TYR A 40 3.40 5.39 12.34
CA TYR A 40 4.14 4.18 12.66
C TYR A 40 5.42 4.12 11.83
N THR A 41 6.46 3.51 12.39
CA THR A 41 7.70 3.22 11.66
C THR A 41 7.73 1.73 11.36
N PRO A 42 7.51 1.31 10.11
CA PRO A 42 7.58 -0.09 9.74
C PRO A 42 8.97 -0.65 9.98
N PRO A 43 9.10 -1.94 10.34
CA PRO A 43 10.40 -2.55 10.51
C PRO A 43 11.15 -2.63 9.17
N GLU A 44 12.48 -2.48 9.19
CA GLU A 44 13.27 -2.44 7.96
C GLU A 44 13.14 -3.69 7.08
N TRP A 45 12.97 -4.87 7.71
CA TRP A 45 12.81 -6.11 6.96
C TRP A 45 11.52 -6.14 6.13
N PHE A 46 10.47 -5.44 6.57
CA PHE A 46 9.25 -5.28 5.81
C PHE A 46 9.50 -4.36 4.61
N LEU A 47 10.18 -3.22 4.83
CA LEU A 47 10.47 -2.25 3.77
C LEU A 47 11.38 -2.82 2.67
N ARG A 48 12.35 -3.66 3.04
CA ARG A 48 13.24 -4.36 2.09
C ARG A 48 12.60 -5.59 1.43
N GLY A 49 11.52 -6.10 2.01
CA GLY A 49 10.85 -7.28 1.52
C GLY A 49 10.04 -7.00 0.26
N HIS A 50 9.90 -8.03 -0.57
CA HIS A 50 9.04 -8.00 -1.74
C HIS A 50 7.59 -8.12 -1.32
N PHE A 51 6.69 -7.71 -2.21
CA PHE A 51 5.26 -7.80 -1.95
C PHE A 51 4.50 -8.41 -3.11
N ILE A 52 3.40 -9.08 -2.77
CA ILE A 52 2.35 -9.42 -3.71
C ILE A 52 1.22 -8.38 -3.57
N ALA A 53 0.44 -8.18 -4.62
CA ALA A 53 -0.74 -7.33 -4.57
C ALA A 53 -1.93 -8.19 -5.03
N CYS A 54 -3.07 -8.08 -4.36
CA CYS A 54 -4.23 -9.00 -4.45
C CYS A 54 -4.20 -10.19 -3.47
N GLU A 55 -5.25 -10.31 -2.66
CA GLU A 55 -5.47 -11.43 -1.73
C GLU A 55 -5.75 -12.74 -2.47
N LYS A 56 -6.53 -12.69 -3.56
CA LYS A 56 -6.95 -13.88 -4.32
C LYS A 56 -6.19 -13.96 -5.63
N ASN A 57 -5.39 -15.01 -5.79
CA ASN A 57 -4.62 -15.28 -7.01
C ASN A 57 -3.70 -14.12 -7.42
N PRO A 58 -2.73 -13.70 -6.59
CA PRO A 58 -1.76 -12.70 -7.00
C PRO A 58 -1.05 -13.15 -8.29
N GLY A 59 -0.99 -12.27 -9.28
CA GLY A 59 -0.36 -12.54 -10.57
C GLY A 59 1.15 -12.37 -10.52
N TYR A 60 1.63 -11.53 -9.60
CA TYR A 60 3.01 -11.05 -9.61
C TYR A 60 3.63 -10.93 -8.22
N VAL A 61 4.96 -10.96 -8.19
CA VAL A 61 5.76 -10.43 -7.08
C VAL A 61 6.38 -9.12 -7.56
N PHE A 62 6.16 -8.08 -6.77
CA PHE A 62 6.74 -6.77 -6.95
C PHE A 62 8.05 -6.63 -6.16
N GLY A 63 8.84 -5.61 -6.52
CA GLY A 63 10.10 -5.32 -5.84
C GLY A 63 9.92 -4.95 -4.35
N PRO A 64 11.00 -4.55 -3.68
CA PRO A 64 10.95 -4.07 -2.30
C PRO A 64 9.85 -3.02 -2.07
N VAL A 65 9.16 -3.11 -0.94
CA VAL A 65 8.09 -2.14 -0.56
C VAL A 65 8.61 -0.70 -0.62
N GLN A 66 9.83 -0.45 -0.14
CA GLN A 66 10.44 0.88 -0.17
C GLN A 66 10.64 1.44 -1.60
N ASP A 67 10.88 0.58 -2.59
CA ASP A 67 11.07 1.00 -3.97
C ASP A 67 9.73 1.43 -4.57
N PHE A 68 8.65 0.71 -4.22
CA PHE A 68 7.29 1.12 -4.58
C PHE A 68 6.90 2.45 -3.93
N VAL A 69 7.20 2.64 -2.63
CA VAL A 69 6.99 3.92 -1.93
C VAL A 69 7.69 5.06 -2.68
N GLY A 70 8.92 4.85 -3.13
CA GLY A 70 9.68 5.81 -3.93
C GLY A 70 9.02 6.16 -5.28
N ALA A 71 8.25 5.25 -5.86
CA ALA A 71 7.55 5.46 -7.13
C ALA A 71 6.23 6.26 -7.02
N LEU A 72 5.70 6.49 -5.81
CA LEU A 72 4.39 7.14 -5.61
C LEU A 72 4.40 8.66 -5.86
N GLY A 73 5.57 9.31 -5.87
CA GLY A 73 5.74 10.71 -6.29
C GLY A 73 5.11 11.78 -5.37
N GLY A 74 4.83 11.45 -4.10
CA GLY A 74 4.21 12.35 -3.12
C GLY A 74 4.80 12.23 -1.72
N THR A 75 4.23 12.96 -0.75
CA THR A 75 4.61 12.82 0.66
C THR A 75 3.95 11.59 1.24
N THR A 76 4.75 10.63 1.69
CA THR A 76 4.25 9.37 2.24
C THR A 76 4.34 9.33 3.76
N THR A 77 3.32 8.80 4.43
CA THR A 77 3.33 8.52 5.87
C THR A 77 2.84 7.10 6.12
N TRP A 78 3.60 6.34 6.90
CA TRP A 78 3.17 5.04 7.40
C TRP A 78 2.30 5.21 8.63
N LEU A 79 1.19 4.48 8.65
CA LEU A 79 0.18 4.52 9.68
C LEU A 79 -0.22 3.10 10.09
N ILE A 80 -0.70 2.95 11.31
CA ILE A 80 -1.25 1.72 11.88
C ILE A 80 -2.48 2.06 12.71
N GLU A 81 -3.44 1.14 12.81
CA GLU A 81 -4.57 1.26 13.72
C GLU A 81 -4.10 1.07 15.18
N ASP A 82 -4.67 1.83 16.11
CA ASP A 82 -4.36 1.75 17.54
C ASP A 82 -4.53 0.34 18.13
N MET A 83 -5.66 -0.30 17.88
CA MET A 83 -5.93 -1.66 18.33
C MET A 83 -4.97 -2.69 17.71
N GLU A 84 -4.44 -2.41 16.52
CA GLU A 84 -3.51 -3.29 15.83
C GLU A 84 -2.11 -3.25 16.48
N ILE A 85 -1.69 -2.09 17.00
CA ILE A 85 -0.47 -1.99 17.82
C ILE A 85 -0.60 -2.88 19.05
N GLU A 86 -1.70 -2.76 19.80
CA GLU A 86 -1.90 -3.54 21.03
C GLU A 86 -1.84 -5.06 20.75
N ARG A 87 -2.47 -5.50 19.65
CA ARG A 87 -2.44 -6.91 19.22
C ARG A 87 -1.03 -7.37 18.86
N PHE A 88 -0.29 -6.54 18.12
CA PHE A 88 1.10 -6.81 17.73
C PHE A 88 2.04 -6.89 18.94
N GLU A 89 1.95 -5.94 19.87
CA GLU A 89 2.76 -5.91 21.08
C GLU A 89 2.47 -7.11 21.98
N ALA A 90 1.19 -7.45 22.19
CA ALA A 90 0.79 -8.61 22.98
C ALA A 90 1.26 -9.95 22.38
N ALA A 91 1.29 -10.07 21.05
CA ALA A 91 1.84 -11.23 20.37
C ALA A 91 3.37 -11.28 20.48
N SER A 92 4.04 -10.15 20.27
CA SER A 92 5.50 -10.00 20.37
C SER A 92 6.01 -10.34 21.77
N ALA A 93 5.30 -9.91 22.83
CA ALA A 93 5.61 -10.27 24.21
C ALA A 93 5.55 -11.79 24.48
N LYS A 94 4.82 -12.53 23.66
CA LYS A 94 4.70 -14.00 23.71
C LYS A 94 5.62 -14.70 22.70
N GLY A 95 6.52 -13.97 22.04
CA GLY A 95 7.39 -14.49 20.99
C GLY A 95 6.66 -14.94 19.73
N LYS A 96 5.41 -14.51 19.52
CA LYS A 96 4.61 -14.86 18.35
C LYS A 96 4.74 -13.79 17.28
N LYS A 97 5.05 -14.20 16.05
CA LYS A 97 4.91 -13.34 14.87
C LYS A 97 3.49 -13.46 14.33
N ILE A 98 2.84 -12.34 14.04
CA ILE A 98 1.46 -12.29 13.53
C ILE A 98 1.39 -11.47 12.25
N GLU A 99 0.39 -11.72 11.41
CA GLU A 99 0.00 -10.75 10.37
C GLU A 99 -0.58 -9.51 11.05
N TYR A 100 -0.27 -8.33 10.52
CA TYR A 100 -0.91 -7.08 10.89
C TYR A 100 -0.97 -6.09 9.73
N SER A 101 -1.89 -5.14 9.79
CA SER A 101 -2.11 -4.18 8.69
C SER A 101 -1.37 -2.86 8.91
N LEU A 102 -0.79 -2.33 7.84
CA LEU A 102 -0.18 -1.01 7.76
C LEU A 102 -0.82 -0.23 6.62
N PHE A 103 -1.03 1.05 6.85
CA PHE A 103 -1.56 2.00 5.89
C PHE A 103 -0.41 2.89 5.42
N LEU A 104 -0.15 2.90 4.12
CA LEU A 104 0.72 3.89 3.49
C LEU A 104 -0.16 5.01 2.95
N GLU A 105 -0.21 6.12 3.68
CA GLU A 105 -0.83 7.34 3.18
C GLU A 105 0.11 8.03 2.19
N THR A 106 -0.42 8.44 1.05
CA THR A 106 0.27 9.28 0.07
C THR A 106 -0.53 10.55 -0.15
N VAL A 107 0.07 11.69 0.16
CA VAL A 107 -0.55 13.01 -0.02
C VAL A 107 0.10 13.71 -1.20
N SER A 108 -0.72 14.13 -2.15
CA SER A 108 -0.37 14.93 -3.33
C SER A 108 -1.30 16.16 -3.40
N PRO A 109 -0.97 17.21 -4.17
CA PRO A 109 -1.74 18.45 -4.18
C PRO A 109 -3.24 18.27 -4.50
N ASP A 110 -3.57 17.26 -5.29
CA ASP A 110 -4.91 17.00 -5.82
C ASP A 110 -5.66 15.86 -5.10
N ARG A 111 -4.97 15.02 -4.30
CA ARG A 111 -5.58 13.84 -3.70
C ARG A 111 -4.78 13.24 -2.55
N THR A 112 -5.49 12.46 -1.74
CA THR A 112 -4.91 11.55 -0.75
C THR A 112 -5.30 10.12 -1.07
N GLU A 113 -4.32 9.23 -1.00
CA GLU A 113 -4.48 7.80 -1.26
C GLU A 113 -3.97 7.01 -0.05
N TYR A 114 -4.57 5.86 0.22
CA TYR A 114 -4.06 4.90 1.20
C TYR A 114 -3.86 3.54 0.56
N TRP A 115 -2.66 2.98 0.75
CA TRP A 115 -2.32 1.62 0.33
C TRP A 115 -2.24 0.73 1.56
N ILE A 116 -3.10 -0.27 1.65
CA ILE A 116 -3.21 -1.13 2.83
C ILE A 116 -2.39 -2.40 2.61
N PHE A 117 -1.24 -2.44 3.26
CA PHE A 117 -0.36 -3.60 3.30
C PHE A 117 -0.68 -4.46 4.50
N VAL A 118 -0.70 -5.78 4.30
CA VAL A 118 -0.61 -6.75 5.39
C VAL A 118 0.84 -7.20 5.49
N VAL A 119 1.42 -7.02 6.67
CA VAL A 119 2.75 -7.48 7.01
C VAL A 119 2.70 -8.99 7.18
N LEU A 120 3.51 -9.70 6.39
CA LEU A 120 3.57 -11.16 6.38
C LEU A 120 4.83 -11.62 7.13
N PRO A 121 4.69 -12.27 8.30
CA PRO A 121 5.84 -12.74 9.08
C PRO A 121 6.40 -14.10 8.60
N TYR A 122 5.94 -14.60 7.46
CA TYR A 122 6.21 -15.95 7.00
C TYR A 122 7.60 -16.07 6.39
N GLU A 123 8.32 -17.12 6.80
CA GLU A 123 9.69 -17.37 6.31
C GLU A 123 9.69 -18.26 5.06
N ASN A 124 8.58 -18.95 4.78
CA ASN A 124 8.46 -19.84 3.64
C ASN A 124 7.01 -19.97 3.14
N ALA A 125 6.85 -20.47 1.91
CA ALA A 125 5.55 -20.64 1.27
C ALA A 125 4.61 -21.60 2.01
N ALA A 126 5.14 -22.60 2.73
CA ALA A 126 4.33 -23.51 3.53
C ALA A 126 3.66 -22.77 4.70
N SER A 127 4.42 -21.96 5.46
CA SER A 127 3.89 -21.15 6.56
C SER A 127 2.87 -20.11 6.10
N TRP A 128 3.08 -19.51 4.92
CA TRP A 128 2.10 -18.62 4.29
C TRP A 128 0.80 -19.38 3.96
N TYR A 129 0.92 -20.56 3.34
CA TYR A 129 -0.24 -21.37 2.96
C TYR A 129 -0.99 -21.90 4.18
N ASP A 130 -0.29 -22.32 5.23
CA ASP A 130 -0.91 -22.79 6.47
C ASP A 130 -1.73 -21.69 7.14
N ALA A 131 -1.26 -20.44 7.09
CA ALA A 131 -2.04 -19.30 7.55
C ALA A 131 -3.32 -19.12 6.72
N LYS A 132 -3.23 -19.10 5.38
CA LYS A 132 -4.43 -19.04 4.52
C LYS A 132 -5.38 -20.22 4.77
N ARG A 133 -4.84 -21.42 4.99
CA ARG A 133 -5.60 -22.62 5.31
C ARG A 133 -6.31 -22.55 6.65
N ALA A 134 -5.72 -21.90 7.65
CA ALA A 134 -6.37 -21.70 8.95
C ALA A 134 -7.69 -20.90 8.81
N TYR A 135 -7.74 -19.95 7.88
CA TYR A 135 -8.94 -19.15 7.60
C TYR A 135 -9.91 -19.81 6.60
N HIS A 136 -9.40 -20.37 5.50
CA HIS A 136 -10.24 -20.88 4.39
C HIS A 136 -10.51 -22.39 4.45
N GLY A 137 -9.90 -23.11 5.39
CA GLY A 137 -10.06 -24.54 5.57
C GLY A 137 -9.76 -25.33 4.30
N ARG A 138 -10.68 -26.22 3.92
CA ARG A 138 -10.51 -27.10 2.73
C ARG A 138 -10.46 -26.35 1.40
N LYS A 139 -11.01 -25.13 1.31
CA LYS A 139 -11.00 -24.32 0.08
C LYS A 139 -9.63 -23.69 -0.21
N ALA A 140 -8.71 -23.72 0.75
CA ALA A 140 -7.41 -23.09 0.58
C ALA A 140 -6.57 -23.72 -0.55
N GLU A 141 -6.69 -25.03 -0.80
CA GLU A 141 -5.94 -25.65 -1.90
C GLU A 141 -6.43 -25.15 -3.27
N GLU A 142 -7.73 -24.98 -3.43
CA GLU A 142 -8.34 -24.45 -4.65
C GLU A 142 -7.89 -23.00 -4.92
N TYR A 143 -7.90 -22.16 -3.89
CA TYR A 143 -7.56 -20.74 -4.03
C TYR A 143 -6.06 -20.44 -4.02
N TYR A 144 -5.25 -21.24 -3.32
CA TYR A 144 -3.87 -20.87 -3.00
C TYR A 144 -2.86 -21.96 -3.35
N GLY A 145 -3.28 -23.16 -3.78
CA GLY A 145 -2.37 -24.29 -4.05
C GLY A 145 -1.37 -23.98 -5.17
N LYS A 146 -1.83 -23.34 -6.26
CA LYS A 146 -0.93 -22.87 -7.34
C LYS A 146 0.00 -21.77 -6.83
N THR A 147 -0.57 -20.74 -6.19
CA THR A 147 0.19 -19.61 -5.63
C THR A 147 1.28 -20.08 -4.68
N ARG A 148 1.00 -21.06 -3.80
CA ARG A 148 2.00 -21.64 -2.89
C ARG A 148 3.23 -22.15 -3.65
N LYS A 149 3.04 -22.92 -4.73
CA LYS A 149 4.16 -23.49 -5.51
C LYS A 149 5.01 -22.40 -6.17
N GLU A 150 4.36 -21.37 -6.69
CA GLU A 150 5.05 -20.27 -7.38
C GLU A 150 5.75 -19.32 -6.40
N LEU A 151 5.18 -19.13 -5.20
CA LEU A 151 5.84 -18.44 -4.11
C LEU A 151 7.07 -19.22 -3.62
N GLU A 152 7.00 -20.54 -3.52
CA GLU A 152 8.16 -21.38 -3.20
C GLU A 152 9.27 -21.20 -4.25
N HIS A 153 8.90 -21.14 -5.54
CA HIS A 153 9.87 -20.86 -6.58
C HIS A 153 10.48 -19.45 -6.47
N ALA A 154 9.66 -18.42 -6.26
CA ALA A 154 10.13 -17.05 -6.06
C ALA A 154 11.10 -16.95 -4.86
N LEU A 155 10.77 -17.58 -3.73
CA LEU A 155 11.62 -17.66 -2.54
C LEU A 155 12.95 -18.35 -2.83
N SER A 156 12.95 -19.44 -3.62
CA SER A 156 14.17 -20.12 -4.05
C SER A 156 15.11 -19.24 -4.88
N GLN A 157 14.59 -18.16 -5.48
CA GLN A 157 15.34 -17.15 -6.23
C GLN A 157 15.74 -15.94 -5.36
N GLY A 158 15.55 -16.01 -4.04
CA GLY A 158 15.88 -14.94 -3.09
C GLY A 158 14.81 -13.85 -2.95
N LEU A 159 13.60 -14.07 -3.47
CA LEU A 159 12.50 -13.10 -3.37
C LEU A 159 11.73 -13.34 -2.06
N HIS A 160 12.17 -12.71 -0.97
CA HIS A 160 11.47 -12.76 0.32
C HIS A 160 10.18 -11.95 0.26
N ILE A 161 9.03 -12.61 0.45
CA ILE A 161 7.71 -11.99 0.42
C ILE A 161 7.29 -11.65 1.84
N ASN A 162 7.31 -10.36 2.17
CA ASN A 162 7.08 -9.87 3.54
C ASN A 162 5.83 -9.01 3.63
N ALA A 163 5.15 -8.78 2.51
CA ALA A 163 3.98 -7.94 2.46
C ALA A 163 2.96 -8.41 1.41
N GLU A 164 1.69 -8.13 1.69
CA GLU A 164 0.57 -8.32 0.77
C GLU A 164 -0.23 -7.02 0.71
N LEU A 165 -0.22 -6.36 -0.44
CA LEU A 165 -1.05 -5.18 -0.68
C LEU A 165 -2.48 -5.64 -1.01
N ARG A 166 -3.42 -5.39 -0.10
CA ARG A 166 -4.81 -5.86 -0.25
C ARG A 166 -5.72 -4.81 -0.86
N PHE A 167 -5.59 -3.58 -0.42
CA PHE A 167 -6.54 -2.53 -0.76
C PHE A 167 -5.84 -1.25 -1.14
N TRP A 168 -6.50 -0.53 -2.04
CA TRP A 168 -6.17 0.83 -2.39
C TRP A 168 -7.41 1.69 -2.14
N ILE A 169 -7.27 2.72 -1.32
CA ILE A 169 -8.33 3.64 -0.95
C ILE A 169 -8.00 4.99 -1.57
N VAL A 170 -8.98 5.58 -2.25
CA VAL A 170 -8.89 6.89 -2.88
C VAL A 170 -10.06 7.72 -2.37
N ASN A 171 -9.79 8.95 -1.93
CA ASN A 171 -10.82 9.85 -1.42
C ASN A 171 -11.68 9.25 -0.29
N GLY A 172 -11.09 8.35 0.51
CA GLY A 172 -11.76 7.70 1.64
C GLY A 172 -12.62 6.48 1.29
N GLU A 173 -12.66 6.07 0.01
CA GLU A 173 -13.38 4.89 -0.46
C GLU A 173 -12.44 3.81 -0.99
N THR A 174 -12.72 2.55 -0.68
CA THR A 174 -11.96 1.42 -1.22
C THR A 174 -12.23 1.28 -2.72
N SER A 175 -11.17 1.33 -3.52
CA SER A 175 -11.26 1.13 -4.96
C SER A 175 -11.63 -0.31 -5.29
N LEU A 176 -12.41 -0.48 -6.38
CA LEU A 176 -12.71 -1.77 -6.98
C LEU A 176 -11.62 -2.24 -7.96
N GLU A 177 -10.67 -1.36 -8.30
CA GLU A 177 -9.54 -1.71 -9.14
C GLU A 177 -8.58 -2.63 -8.38
N ALA A 178 -8.06 -3.66 -9.07
CA ALA A 178 -7.05 -4.52 -8.49
C ALA A 178 -5.77 -3.70 -8.24
N PRO A 179 -5.17 -3.76 -7.04
CA PRO A 179 -3.95 -2.99 -6.77
C PRO A 179 -2.82 -3.30 -7.75
N GLU A 180 -2.69 -4.54 -8.23
CA GLU A 180 -1.69 -4.91 -9.26
C GLU A 180 -1.84 -4.06 -10.54
N ASP A 181 -3.07 -3.91 -11.04
CA ASP A 181 -3.34 -3.17 -12.27
C ASP A 181 -3.01 -1.69 -12.10
N VAL A 182 -3.34 -1.11 -10.95
CA VAL A 182 -3.07 0.30 -10.65
C VAL A 182 -1.56 0.55 -10.53
N ILE A 183 -0.84 -0.32 -9.81
CA ILE A 183 0.62 -0.24 -9.65
C ILE A 183 1.30 -0.24 -11.03
N MET A 184 0.94 -1.18 -11.90
CA MET A 184 1.57 -1.36 -13.20
C MET A 184 1.16 -0.27 -14.20
N SER A 185 -0.11 0.11 -14.23
CA SER A 185 -0.63 1.06 -15.22
C SER A 185 -0.31 2.51 -14.86
N ARG A 186 -0.48 2.90 -13.59
CA ARG A 186 -0.38 4.30 -13.16
C ARG A 186 1.02 4.65 -12.68
N TYR A 187 1.59 3.85 -11.79
CA TYR A 187 2.91 4.12 -11.21
C TYR A 187 4.04 3.51 -12.04
N LYS A 188 3.69 2.76 -13.10
CA LYS A 188 4.64 2.08 -13.99
C LYS A 188 5.62 1.17 -13.24
N PHE A 189 5.29 0.79 -12.01
CA PHE A 189 6.14 -0.03 -11.16
C PHE A 189 6.01 -1.49 -11.61
N GLN A 190 7.04 -1.99 -12.29
CA GLN A 190 6.99 -3.30 -12.90
C GLN A 190 7.27 -4.40 -11.87
N PRO A 191 6.58 -5.55 -11.97
CA PRO A 191 6.87 -6.70 -11.14
C PRO A 191 8.25 -7.28 -11.47
N VAL A 192 8.88 -7.92 -10.49
CA VAL A 192 10.17 -8.61 -10.65
C VAL A 192 10.00 -10.11 -10.93
N PHE A 193 8.80 -10.64 -10.73
CA PHE A 193 8.48 -12.05 -10.98
C PHE A 193 7.00 -12.21 -11.35
N ASN A 194 6.72 -13.10 -12.29
CA ASN A 194 5.38 -13.44 -12.73
C ASN A 194 5.00 -14.83 -12.17
N LEU A 195 4.03 -14.85 -11.25
CA LEU A 195 3.53 -16.06 -10.59
C LEU A 195 2.69 -16.92 -11.55
N GLY A 196 2.14 -16.35 -12.61
CA GLY A 196 1.42 -17.11 -13.64
C GLY A 196 2.32 -18.04 -14.46
N THR A 197 3.58 -17.62 -14.69
CA THR A 197 4.56 -18.27 -15.57
C THR A 197 5.77 -18.85 -14.84
N GLY A 198 5.95 -18.52 -13.55
CA GLY A 198 7.12 -18.92 -12.76
C GLY A 198 8.43 -18.24 -13.20
N ARG A 199 8.35 -17.07 -13.86
CA ARG A 199 9.53 -16.42 -14.46
C ARG A 199 9.84 -15.08 -13.83
N ARG A 200 11.14 -14.88 -13.54
CA ARG A 200 11.69 -13.57 -13.22
C ARG A 200 11.49 -12.62 -14.39
N GLN A 201 11.03 -11.42 -14.08
CA GLN A 201 10.93 -10.33 -15.04
C GLN A 201 12.28 -9.59 -15.05
N GLY A 202 12.63 -8.99 -16.19
CA GLY A 202 13.82 -8.15 -16.28
C GLY A 202 13.77 -7.01 -15.25
N PRO A 203 14.92 -6.41 -14.88
CA PRO A 203 14.91 -5.26 -13.99
C PRO A 203 13.96 -4.19 -14.55
N ALA A 204 13.10 -3.64 -13.69
CA ALA A 204 12.32 -2.45 -14.02
C ALA A 204 13.32 -1.44 -14.60
N ALA A 205 13.11 -1.05 -15.87
CA ALA A 205 13.97 -0.08 -16.51
C ALA A 205 14.07 1.13 -15.58
N LYS A 206 15.30 1.52 -15.22
CA LYS A 206 15.55 2.75 -14.49
C LYS A 206 14.87 3.87 -15.28
N THR A 207 13.79 4.42 -14.76
CA THR A 207 13.31 5.72 -15.21
C THR A 207 14.34 6.74 -14.75
N GLU A 208 15.01 7.35 -15.74
CA GLU A 208 15.90 8.51 -15.58
C GLU A 208 15.19 9.71 -14.94
#